data_AF-A0A819L9C9-F1
#
_entry.id   AF-A0A819L9C9-F1
#
_cell.length_a   1.000
_cell.length_b   1.000
_cell.length_c   1.000
_cell.angle_alpha   90.00
_cell.angle_beta   90.00
_cell.angle_gamma   90.00
#
_symmetry.space_group_name_H-M   'P 1'
#
loop_
_entity.id
_entity.type
_entity.pdbx_description
1 polymer ?
#
loop_
_entity_poly.entity_id
_entity_poly.type
_entity_poly.pdbx_seq_one_letter_code
_entity_poly.pdbx_strand_id
1 'polypeptide(L)' 'NRIMRWPKGATQGSVIVGGNGSGEQSNQLNWPIGLSFDRHGNLYVVDWGNRRVQKFTIDFNAHDEFRIDLDAT' A
#
# COMPACT_ATOMS: atom_id res chain seq x y z
N ASN A 1 7.61 4.89 2.97
CA ASN A 1 7.07 4.54 1.63
C ASN A 1 6.53 3.11 1.61
N ARG A 2 5.36 2.90 2.22
CA ARG A 2 4.72 1.58 2.30
C ARG A 2 3.22 1.71 2.43
N ILE A 3 2.50 0.65 2.08
CA ILE A 3 1.09 0.49 2.40
C ILE A 3 0.98 -0.51 3.54
N MET A 4 0.25 -0.10 4.55
CA MET A 4 0.06 -0.86 5.78
C MET A 4 -1.42 -1.24 5.92
N ARG A 5 -1.67 -2.42 6.48
CA ARG A 5 -3.00 -2.97 6.79
C ARG A 5 -3.18 -3.07 8.30
N TRP A 6 -4.34 -2.65 8.79
CA TRP A 6 -4.77 -2.85 10.18
C TRP A 6 -6.13 -3.55 10.18
N PRO A 7 -6.21 -4.79 10.68
CA PRO A 7 -7.49 -5.40 10.97
C PRO A 7 -8.31 -4.55 11.94
N LYS A 8 -9.65 -4.61 11.86
CA LYS A 8 -10.52 -3.84 12.77
C LYS A 8 -10.17 -4.09 14.23
N GLY A 9 -9.80 -3.03 14.95
CA GLY A 9 -9.43 -3.09 16.37
C GLY A 9 -8.00 -3.56 16.65
N ALA A 10 -7.18 -3.78 15.62
CA ALA A 10 -5.77 -4.11 15.78
C ALA A 10 -4.96 -2.92 16.29
N THR A 11 -4.05 -3.17 17.22
CA THR A 11 -3.08 -2.17 17.73
C THR A 11 -1.77 -2.18 16.95
N GLN A 12 -1.56 -3.19 16.10
CA GLN A 12 -0.39 -3.32 15.23
C GLN A 12 -0.86 -3.56 13.79
N GLY A 13 -0.15 -2.95 12.84
CA GLY A 13 -0.39 -3.12 11.42
C GLY A 13 0.72 -3.93 10.76
N SER A 14 0.44 -4.48 9.59
CA SER A 14 1.42 -5.20 8.77
C SER A 14 1.68 -4.48 7.45
N VAL A 15 2.92 -4.55 6.97
CA VAL A 15 3.28 -4.08 5.62
C VAL A 15 2.68 -5.05 4.62
N ILE A 16 1.94 -4.53 3.64
CA ILE A 16 1.37 -5.35 2.56
C ILE A 16 1.93 -4.99 1.18
N VAL A 17 2.43 -3.77 1.00
CA VAL A 17 3.08 -3.29 -0.24
C VAL A 17 4.19 -2.31 0.12
N GLY A 18 5.31 -2.36 -0.60
CA GLY A 18 6.45 -1.46 -0.38
C GLY A 18 7.30 -1.87 0.82
N GLY A 19 7.89 -0.89 1.49
CA GLY A 19 8.74 -1.12 2.67
C GLY A 19 10.19 -1.52 2.36
N ASN A 20 10.56 -1.66 1.07
CA ASN A 20 11.93 -2.01 0.63
C ASN A 20 12.68 -0.80 0.03
N GLY A 21 12.42 0.39 0.58
CA GLY A 21 12.96 1.65 0.09
C GLY A 21 12.28 2.19 -1.18
N SER A 22 12.82 3.30 -1.67
CA SER A 22 12.39 3.93 -2.93
C SER A 22 13.10 3.32 -4.13
N GLY A 23 12.36 2.99 -5.17
CA GLY A 23 12.90 2.46 -6.42
C GLY A 23 11.82 1.86 -7.32
N GLU A 24 12.25 1.35 -8.47
CA GLU A 24 11.37 0.90 -9.56
C GLU A 24 10.95 -0.57 -9.44
N GLN A 25 11.47 -1.33 -8.46
CA GLN A 25 11.07 -2.72 -8.29
C GLN A 25 9.62 -2.82 -7.79
N SER A 26 8.96 -3.97 -8.02
CA SER A 26 7.54 -4.16 -7.67
C SER A 26 7.25 -4.14 -6.16
N ASN A 27 8.27 -4.37 -5.34
CA ASN A 27 8.21 -4.32 -3.87
C ASN A 27 8.73 -2.98 -3.30
N GLN A 28 8.96 -1.98 -4.16
CA GLN A 28 9.43 -0.64 -3.81
C GLN A 28 8.37 0.41 -4.19
N LEU A 29 8.33 1.50 -3.42
CA LEU A 29 7.43 2.62 -3.65
C LEU A 29 8.20 3.92 -3.46
N ASN A 30 7.85 4.93 -4.25
CA ASN A 30 8.46 6.24 -4.25
C ASN A 30 7.38 7.33 -4.27
N TRP A 31 7.14 7.96 -3.12
CA TRP A 31 6.03 8.90 -2.91
C TRP A 31 4.68 8.37 -3.43
N PRO A 32 4.15 7.28 -2.84
CA PRO A 32 2.78 6.89 -3.10
C PRO A 32 1.82 7.95 -2.53
N ILE A 33 0.82 8.35 -3.32
CA ILE A 33 -0.11 9.46 -2.95
C ILE A 33 -1.56 9.03 -2.84
N GLY A 34 -1.91 7.84 -3.32
CA GLY A 34 -3.30 7.40 -3.36
C GLY A 34 -3.42 5.89 -3.44
N LEU A 35 -4.52 5.40 -2.88
CA LEU A 35 -4.90 3.99 -2.95
C LEU A 35 -6.39 3.86 -3.30
N SER A 36 -6.74 2.80 -4.03
CA SER A 36 -8.14 2.47 -4.35
C SER A 36 -8.29 0.95 -4.50
N PHE A 37 -9.51 0.46 -4.34
CA PHE A 37 -9.84 -0.96 -4.49
C PHE A 37 -10.80 -1.15 -5.66
N ASP A 38 -10.60 -2.22 -6.45
CA ASP A 38 -11.64 -2.69 -7.37
C ASP A 38 -12.65 -3.61 -6.68
N ARG A 39 -13.73 -3.96 -7.39
CA ARG A 39 -14.80 -4.84 -6.89
C ARG A 39 -14.34 -6.26 -6.52
N HIS A 40 -13.15 -6.66 -6.95
CA HIS A 40 -12.55 -7.95 -6.63
C HIS A 40 -11.58 -7.86 -5.44
N GLY A 41 -11.45 -6.69 -4.81
CA GLY A 41 -10.56 -6.47 -3.68
C GLY A 41 -9.10 -6.23 -4.08
N ASN A 42 -8.79 -6.05 -5.36
CA ASN A 42 -7.42 -5.72 -5.74
C ASN A 42 -7.10 -4.27 -5.37
N LEU A 43 -5.91 -4.07 -4.81
CA LEU A 43 -5.40 -2.76 -4.41
C LEU A 43 -4.67 -2.10 -5.58
N TYR A 44 -5.02 -0.87 -5.89
CA TYR A 44 -4.30 0.01 -6.80
C TYR A 44 -3.58 1.08 -6.00
N VAL A 45 -2.29 1.27 -6.28
CA VAL A 45 -1.44 2.28 -5.64
C VAL A 45 -0.94 3.25 -6.68
N VAL A 46 -1.18 4.54 -6.46
CA VAL A 46 -0.62 5.63 -7.28
C VAL A 46 0.76 5.97 -6.72
N ASP A 47 1.79 5.47 -7.39
CA ASP A 47 3.21 5.59 -7.01
C ASP A 47 3.84 6.77 -7.77
N TRP A 48 3.59 7.97 -7.27
CA TRP A 48 3.77 9.22 -8.02
C TRP A 48 5.23 9.50 -8.37
N GLY A 49 6.17 9.23 -7.46
CA GLY A 49 7.60 9.44 -7.68
C GLY A 49 8.17 8.54 -8.80
N ASN A 50 7.58 7.36 -8.99
CA ASN A 50 7.92 6.44 -10.08
C ASN A 50 7.00 6.61 -11.31
N ARG A 51 6.07 7.59 -11.28
CA ARG A 51 5.15 7.92 -12.39
C ARG A 51 4.34 6.70 -12.88
N ARG A 52 3.90 5.86 -11.96
CA ARG A 52 3.18 4.61 -12.28
C ARG A 52 1.97 4.39 -11.39
N VAL A 53 1.10 3.49 -11.84
CA VAL A 53 0.06 2.86 -11.01
C VAL A 53 0.34 1.37 -10.96
N GLN A 54 0.38 0.82 -9.76
CA GLN A 54 0.59 -0.61 -9.55
C GLN A 54 -0.68 -1.27 -9.02
N LYS A 55 -0.93 -2.52 -9.43
CA LYS A 55 -2.04 -3.34 -8.98
C LYS A 55 -1.50 -4.53 -8.17
N PHE A 56 -2.10 -4.78 -7.01
CA PHE A 56 -1.77 -5.89 -6.15
C PHE A 56 -3.01 -6.71 -5.83
N THR A 57 -2.91 -8.02 -6.01
CA THR A 57 -3.86 -8.96 -5.41
C THR A 57 -3.51 -9.09 -3.94
N ILE A 58 -4.44 -8.73 -3.05
CA ILE A 58 -4.24 -8.84 -1.61
C ILE A 58 -5.39 -9.61 -0.98
N ASP A 59 -5.16 -10.11 0.23
CA ASP A 59 -6.25 -10.61 1.07
C ASP A 59 -7.06 -9.42 1.61
N PHE A 60 -8.19 -9.13 0.96
CA PHE A 60 -9.05 -8.01 1.29
C PHE A 60 -10.13 -8.42 2.27
N ASN A 61 -10.21 -7.71 3.40
CA ASN A 61 -11.35 -7.74 4.31
C ASN A 61 -11.90 -6.33 4.47
N ALA A 62 -13.21 -6.18 4.25
CA ALA A 62 -13.90 -4.89 4.22
C ALA A 62 -13.88 -4.12 5.55
N HIS A 63 -13.51 -4.77 6.65
CA HIS A 63 -13.39 -4.14 7.96
C HIS A 63 -11.99 -3.66 8.28
N ASP A 64 -11.02 -3.91 7.41
CA ASP A 64 -9.65 -3.49 7.63
C ASP A 64 -9.43 -2.04 7.19
N GLU A 65 -8.47 -1.40 7.83
CA GLU A 65 -7.99 -0.08 7.46
C GLU A 65 -6.68 -0.20 6.69
N PHE A 66 -6.56 0.58 5.61
CA PHE A 66 -5.37 0.64 4.78
C PHE A 66 -4.84 2.06 4.77
N ARG A 67 -3.55 2.23 5.05
CA ARG A 67 -2.92 3.56 5.08
C ARG A 67 -1.64 3.57 4.27
N ILE A 68 -1.41 4.69 3.60
CA ILE A 68 -0.08 5.04 3.10
C ILE A 68 0.72 5.53 4.31
N ASP A 69 1.88 4.92 4.52
CA ASP A 69 2.83 5.32 5.53
C ASP A 69 4.10 5.85 4.83
N LEU A 70 4.32 7.15 5.00
CA LEU A 70 5.46 7.88 4.47
C LEU A 70 6.42 8.13 5.64
N ASP A 71 7.13 7.09 6.04
CA ASP A 71 8.16 7.20 7.06
C ASP A 71 9.20 8.27 6.69
N ALA A 72 9.63 9.06 7.69
CA ALA A 72 10.80 9.93 7.62
C ALA A 72 12.12 9.21 7.97
N THR A 73 12.07 7.88 8.17
CA THR A 73 13.19 7.01 8.54
C THR A 73 13.26 5.80 7.64
#